data_AF-A0A529NAK8-F1
#
_entry.id   AF-A0A529NAK8-F1
#
_cell.length_a   1.000
_cell.length_b   1.000
_cell.length_c   1.000
_cell.angle_alpha   90.00
_cell.angle_beta   90.00
_cell.angle_gamma   90.00
#
_symmetry.space_group_name_H-M   'P 1'
#
loop_
_entity.id
_entity.type
_entity.pdbx_description
1 polymer ?
#
loop_
_entity_poly.entity_id
_entity_poly.type
_entity_poly.pdbx_seq_one_letter_code
_entity_poly.pdbx_strand_id
1 'polypeptide(L)' 'MALPTALFVVAYGVVPAYASGYLVEAILLPFLALSLAAVGLNLLTGYCGQLSLG' A
#
# COMPACT_ATOMS: atom_id res chain seq x y z
N MET A 1 -20.65 -7.64 -9.31
CA MET A 1 -20.09 -8.52 -8.26
C MET A 1 -18.75 -9.18 -8.63
N ALA A 2 -18.38 -9.32 -9.91
CA ALA A 2 -17.13 -10.00 -10.30
C ALA A 2 -15.84 -9.14 -10.29
N LEU A 3 -15.96 -7.81 -10.35
CA LEU A 3 -14.81 -6.89 -10.34
C LEU A 3 -13.94 -6.95 -9.05
N PRO A 4 -14.53 -6.86 -7.84
CA PRO A 4 -13.72 -6.89 -6.62
C PRO A 4 -13.05 -8.26 -6.40
N THR A 5 -13.72 -9.35 -6.76
CA THR A 5 -13.15 -10.70 -6.66
C THR A 5 -11.99 -10.88 -7.64
N ALA A 6 -12.09 -10.37 -8.87
CA ALA A 6 -10.99 -10.36 -9.83
C ALA A 6 -9.77 -9.61 -9.29
N LEU A 7 -9.98 -8.47 -8.62
CA LEU A 7 -8.88 -7.70 -8.01
C LEU A 7 -8.14 -8.51 -6.95
N PHE A 8 -8.86 -9.22 -6.06
CA PHE A 8 -8.24 -10.05 -5.03
C PHE A 8 -7.47 -11.23 -5.61
N VAL A 9 -7.99 -11.87 -6.67
CA VAL A 9 -7.27 -12.95 -7.38
C VAL A 9 -5.96 -12.43 -7.99
N VAL A 10 -5.97 -11.23 -8.56
CA VAL A 10 -4.75 -10.62 -9.11
C VAL A 10 -3.77 -10.27 -7.99
N ALA A 11 -4.23 -9.57 -6.94
CA ALA A 11 -3.38 -9.09 -5.85
C ALA A 11 -2.74 -10.21 -5.02
N TYR A 12 -3.49 -11.26 -4.71
CA TYR A 12 -3.01 -12.36 -3.85
C TYR A 12 -2.57 -13.61 -4.61
N GLY A 13 -2.90 -13.75 -5.89
CA GLY A 13 -2.51 -14.91 -6.71
C GLY A 13 -1.50 -14.56 -7.80
N VAL A 14 -1.85 -13.63 -8.69
CA VAL A 14 -1.04 -13.31 -9.88
C VAL A 14 0.22 -12.53 -9.51
N VAL A 15 0.10 -11.49 -8.69
CA VAL A 15 1.26 -10.65 -8.30
C VAL A 15 2.34 -11.48 -7.59
N PRO A 16 2.05 -12.31 -6.58
CA PRO A 16 3.08 -13.12 -5.92
C PRO A 16 3.73 -14.15 -6.84
N ALA A 17 2.97 -14.70 -7.79
CA ALA A 17 3.47 -15.75 -8.68
C ALA A 17 4.31 -15.22 -9.85
N TYR A 18 4.05 -13.98 -10.30
CA TYR A 18 4.60 -13.46 -11.57
C TYR A 18 5.29 -12.09 -11.45
N ALA A 19 5.25 -11.41 -10.31
CA ALA A 19 5.92 -10.12 -10.17
C ALA A 19 7.44 -10.28 -10.31
N SER A 20 8.04 -9.41 -11.13
CA SER A 20 9.49 -9.34 -11.25
C SER A 20 10.11 -8.70 -10.01
N GLY A 21 11.38 -9.02 -9.73
CA GLY A 21 12.12 -8.38 -8.64
C GLY A 21 12.11 -6.85 -8.73
N TYR A 22 12.17 -6.29 -9.94
CA TYR A 22 12.02 -4.85 -10.16
C TYR A 22 10.65 -4.33 -9.70
N LEU A 23 9.56 -5.00 -10.08
CA LEU A 23 8.22 -4.57 -9.68
C LEU A 23 8.04 -4.63 -8.15
N VAL A 24 8.58 -5.66 -7.51
CA VAL A 24 8.52 -5.81 -6.05
C VAL A 24 9.39 -4.75 -5.36
N GLU A 25 10.67 -4.69 -5.68
CA GLU A 25 11.62 -3.89 -4.90
C GLU A 25 11.62 -2.41 -5.27
N ALA A 26 11.49 -2.08 -6.56
CA ALA A 26 11.55 -0.68 -7.01
C ALA A 26 10.20 0.03 -6.95
N ILE A 27 9.09 -0.71 -6.92
CA ILE A 27 7.74 -0.11 -6.99
C ILE A 27 6.91 -0.49 -5.76
N LEU A 28 6.62 -1.78 -5.54
CA LEU A 28 5.69 -2.18 -4.49
C LEU A 28 6.22 -1.92 -3.08
N LEU A 29 7.52 -2.15 -2.82
CA LEU A 29 8.11 -1.87 -1.51
C LEU A 29 8.08 -0.37 -1.15
N PRO A 30 8.54 0.57 -2.01
CA PRO A 30 8.41 2.00 -1.75
C PRO A 30 6.97 2.45 -1.60
N PHE A 31 6.07 1.96 -2.46
CA PHE A 31 4.64 2.26 -2.37
C PHE A 31 4.04 1.80 -1.04
N LEU A 32 4.38 0.58 -0.60
CA LEU A 32 3.93 0.04 0.68
C LEU A 32 4.46 0.88 1.85
N ALA A 33 5.74 1.25 1.82
CA ALA A 33 6.34 2.07 2.88
C ALA A 33 5.69 3.46 2.98
N LEU A 34 5.50 4.14 1.85
CA LEU A 34 4.87 5.48 1.81
C LEU A 34 3.39 5.42 2.16
N SER A 35 2.66 4.40 1.70
CA SER A 35 1.24 4.23 2.06
C SER A 35 1.07 3.92 3.54
N LEU A 36 1.92 3.07 4.13
CA LEU A 36 1.89 2.80 5.57
C LEU A 36 2.25 4.06 6.38
N ALA A 37 3.25 4.83 5.93
CA ALA A 37 3.59 6.11 6.55
C ALA A 37 2.42 7.10 6.48
N ALA A 38 1.73 7.19 5.34
CA ALA A 38 0.54 8.03 5.18
C ALA A 38 -0.63 7.58 6.06
N VAL A 39 -0.85 6.26 6.20
CA VAL A 39 -1.85 5.71 7.13
C VAL A 39 -1.49 6.08 8.56
N GLY A 40 -0.23 5.87 8.98
CA GLY A 40 0.25 6.27 10.30
C GLY A 40 0.07 7.76 10.57
N LEU A 41 0.38 8.61 9.58
CA LEU A 41 0.20 10.06 9.68
C LEU A 41 -1.28 10.45 9.81
N ASN A 42 -2.19 9.80 9.07
CA ASN A 42 -3.63 10.04 9.21
C ASN A 42 -4.13 9.67 10.61
N LEU A 43 -3.65 8.56 11.17
CA LEU A 43 -3.99 8.15 12.53
C LEU A 43 -3.47 9.15 13.56
N LEU A 44 -2.20 9.57 13.47
CA LEU A 44 -1.61 10.54 14.38
C LEU A 44 -2.27 11.93 14.26
N THR A 45 -2.61 12.37 13.04
CA THR A 45 -3.32 13.63 12.84
C THR A 45 -4.75 13.57 13.37
N GLY A 46 -5.43 12.43 13.20
CA GLY A 46 -6.78 12.22 13.72
C GLY A 46 -6.84 12.08 15.24
N TYR A 47 -5.84 11.44 15.87
CA TYR A 47 -5.80 11.20 17.32
C TYR A 47 -5.09 12.30 18.12
N CYS A 48 -3.97 12.82 17.62
CA CYS A 48 -3.18 13.87 18.29
C CYS A 48 -3.51 15.27 17.79
N GLY A 49 -4.34 15.42 16.74
CA GLY A 49 -4.75 16.72 16.18
C GLY A 49 -3.61 17.53 15.55
N GLN A 50 -2.39 17.00 15.50
CA GLN A 50 -1.20 17.72 15.05
C GLN A 50 -0.55 17.05 13.86
N LEU A 51 -0.65 17.73 12.73
CA LEU A 51 0.31 17.64 11.63
C LEU A 51 1.25 18.85 11.76
N SER A 52 2.10 18.88 12.80
CA SER A 52 3.17 19.88 12.88
C SER A 52 4.28 19.42 11.92
N LEU A 53 4.20 19.91 10.68
CA LEU A 53 5.28 19.83 9.69
C LEU A 53 6.38 20.89 9.96
N GLY A 54 6.43 21.37 11.22
CA GLY A 54 7.00 22.63 11.70
C GLY A 54 6.25 23.12 12.93
#